data_AF-A0A6N8HCK3-F1
#
_entry.id   AF-A0A6N8HCK3-F1
#
_cell.length_a   1.000
_cell.length_b   1.000
_cell.length_c   1.000
_cell.angle_alpha   90.00
_cell.angle_beta   90.00
_cell.angle_gamma   90.00
#
_symmetry.space_group_name_H-M   'P 1'
#
loop_
_entity.id
_entity.type
_entity.pdbx_description
1 polymer ?
#
loop_
_entity_poly.entity_id
_entity_poly.type
_entity_poly.pdbx_seq_one_letter_code
_entity_poly.pdbx_strand_id
1 'polypeptide(L)'
;MTQAEILRRTRRRRFLGMLTVLAVLAIGAFVSVNLLFKVAIFRVENFDHSTPADTGIYTEDEIVSALNIEKNSNLFAFSTAEKTKKLQAQFPYLDKVEVTVQMPATVVVRLTPATERFTCMYSGGWMVLSDALRILRLEVSQPEGMILLNAKLPDNFSPVIGQQVIRKPITRCWPTPSRQPSRTAPTPHRNPPSPR
;
A
#
# COMPACT_ATOMS: atom_id res chain seq x y z
N MET A 1 -69.68 9.83 22.74
CA MET A 1 -68.44 9.12 22.40
C MET A 1 -68.50 8.71 20.93
N THR A 2 -67.69 9.33 20.08
CA THR A 2 -67.87 9.36 18.61
C THR A 2 -67.04 8.28 17.90
N GLN A 3 -67.68 7.51 17.01
CA GLN A 3 -67.16 6.35 16.26
C GLN A 3 -65.82 6.59 15.52
N ALA A 4 -65.47 7.84 15.21
CA ALA A 4 -64.24 8.21 14.50
C ALA A 4 -62.94 8.05 15.32
N GLU A 5 -63.00 8.11 16.65
CA GLU A 5 -61.82 7.97 17.52
C GLU A 5 -61.39 6.50 17.71
N ILE A 6 -62.34 5.58 17.62
CA ILE A 6 -62.11 4.14 17.80
C ILE A 6 -61.31 3.56 16.62
N LEU A 7 -61.59 4.04 15.39
CA LEU A 7 -60.88 3.65 14.16
C LEU A 7 -59.41 4.11 14.11
N ARG A 8 -59.06 5.25 14.73
CA ARG A 8 -57.67 5.72 14.80
C ARG A 8 -56.80 4.88 15.72
N ARG A 9 -57.35 4.38 16.84
CA ARG A 9 -56.60 3.56 17.80
C ARG A 9 -56.24 2.18 17.25
N THR A 10 -57.09 1.58 16.44
CA THR A 10 -56.87 0.23 15.88
C THR A 10 -55.88 0.23 14.71
N ARG A 11 -55.92 1.24 13.82
CA ARG A 11 -54.91 1.40 12.75
C ARG A 11 -53.50 1.64 13.30
N ARG A 12 -53.36 2.41 14.38
CA ARG A 12 -52.05 2.64 15.04
C ARG A 12 -51.43 1.34 15.57
N ARG A 13 -52.23 0.45 16.19
CA ARG A 13 -51.74 -0.84 16.68
C ARG A 13 -51.27 -1.76 15.55
N ARG A 14 -51.99 -1.79 14.42
CA ARG A 14 -51.58 -2.55 13.22
C ARG A 14 -50.32 -1.98 12.58
N PHE A 15 -50.21 -0.65 12.51
CA PHE A 15 -48.99 0.02 12.02
C PHE A 15 -47.78 -0.26 12.91
N LEU A 16 -47.95 -0.21 14.23
CA LEU A 16 -46.87 -0.48 15.17
C LEU A 16 -46.41 -1.94 15.10
N GLY A 17 -47.35 -2.88 14.98
CA GLY A 17 -47.05 -4.30 14.74
C GLY A 17 -46.37 -4.56 13.39
N MET A 18 -46.75 -3.84 12.34
CA MET A 18 -46.08 -3.93 11.04
C MET A 18 -44.65 -3.35 11.10
N LEU A 19 -44.44 -2.26 11.83
CA LEU A 19 -43.12 -1.67 12.07
C LEU A 19 -42.20 -2.61 12.86
N THR A 20 -42.69 -3.29 13.89
CA THR A 20 -41.88 -4.26 14.63
C THR A 20 -41.52 -5.47 13.78
N VAL A 21 -42.45 -5.98 12.97
CA VAL A 21 -42.14 -7.07 12.02
C VAL A 21 -41.10 -6.63 10.99
N LEU A 22 -41.22 -5.42 10.42
CA LEU A 22 -40.22 -4.86 9.51
C LEU A 22 -38.85 -4.68 10.17
N ALA A 23 -38.81 -4.21 11.41
CA ALA A 23 -37.57 -4.05 12.16
C ALA A 23 -36.90 -5.41 12.42
N VAL A 24 -37.67 -6.42 12.83
CA VAL A 24 -37.16 -7.80 13.02
C VAL A 24 -36.66 -8.39 11.70
N LEU A 25 -37.36 -8.15 10.58
CA LEU A 25 -36.90 -8.58 9.25
C LEU A 25 -35.62 -7.87 8.82
N ALA A 26 -35.50 -6.57 9.04
CA ALA A 26 -34.30 -5.80 8.69
C ALA A 26 -33.10 -6.23 9.54
N ILE A 27 -33.30 -6.43 10.85
CA ILE A 27 -32.26 -6.96 11.75
C ILE A 27 -31.90 -8.39 11.35
N GLY A 28 -32.90 -9.24 11.08
CA GLY A 28 -32.70 -10.61 10.64
C GLY A 28 -31.92 -10.69 9.33
N ALA A 29 -32.25 -9.85 8.35
CA ALA A 29 -31.53 -9.75 7.09
C ALA A 29 -30.10 -9.21 7.29
N PHE A 30 -29.92 -8.18 8.12
CA PHE A 30 -28.60 -7.62 8.44
C PHE A 30 -27.70 -8.66 9.12
N VAL A 31 -28.24 -9.38 10.10
CA VAL A 31 -27.54 -10.47 10.80
C VAL A 31 -27.27 -11.64 9.86
N SER A 32 -28.23 -12.00 8.99
CA SER A 32 -28.07 -13.09 8.01
C SER A 32 -26.98 -12.77 6.98
N VAL A 33 -26.94 -11.55 6.46
CA VAL A 33 -25.86 -11.10 5.57
C VAL A 33 -24.53 -11.11 6.33
N ASN A 34 -24.48 -10.62 7.57
CA ASN A 34 -23.26 -10.62 8.36
C ASN A 34 -22.74 -12.04 8.69
N LEU A 35 -23.63 -13.01 8.92
CA LEU A 35 -23.27 -14.40 9.21
C LEU A 35 -22.95 -15.24 7.96
N LEU A 36 -23.68 -15.05 6.85
CA LEU A 36 -23.51 -15.86 5.65
C LEU A 36 -22.16 -15.59 4.94
N PHE A 37 -21.55 -14.42 5.16
CA PHE A 37 -20.23 -14.06 4.62
C PHE A 37 -19.07 -14.29 5.61
N LYS A 38 -19.31 -15.00 6.71
CA LYS A 38 -18.40 -15.05 7.88
C LYS A 38 -17.27 -16.09 7.79
N VAL A 39 -17.18 -16.84 6.69
CA VAL A 39 -16.05 -17.75 6.42
C VAL A 39 -15.10 -17.06 5.46
N ALA A 40 -14.12 -16.31 6.00
CA ALA A 40 -12.99 -15.87 5.20
C ALA A 40 -12.06 -17.08 4.98
N ILE A 41 -12.11 -17.68 3.79
CA ILE A 41 -11.13 -18.72 3.42
C ILE A 41 -9.80 -18.01 3.16
N PHE A 42 -8.77 -18.35 3.93
CA PHE A 42 -7.44 -17.82 3.72
C PHE A 42 -6.67 -18.72 2.78
N ARG A 43 -6.07 -18.14 1.75
CA ARG A 43 -5.17 -18.84 0.86
C ARG A 43 -3.89 -18.05 0.74
N VAL A 44 -2.78 -18.65 1.13
CA VAL A 44 -1.45 -18.08 0.92
C VAL A 44 -0.89 -18.70 -0.36
N GLU A 45 -0.41 -17.86 -1.27
CA GLU A 45 0.12 -18.28 -2.56
C GLU A 45 1.37 -17.49 -2.91
N ASN A 46 2.20 -18.04 -3.79
CA ASN A 46 3.19 -17.25 -4.50
C ASN A 46 2.52 -16.41 -5.59
N PHE A 47 3.22 -15.37 -6.06
CA PHE A 47 2.80 -14.62 -7.25
C PHE A 47 2.70 -15.52 -8.50
N ASP A 48 3.44 -16.63 -8.54
CA ASP A 48 3.41 -17.62 -9.62
C ASP A 48 2.32 -18.70 -9.44
N HIS A 49 1.43 -18.54 -8.44
CA HIS A 49 0.36 -19.49 -8.09
C HIS A 49 0.83 -20.91 -7.72
N SER A 50 2.13 -21.11 -7.51
CA SER A 50 2.68 -22.38 -7.02
C SER A 50 2.23 -22.65 -5.57
N THR A 51 2.01 -23.93 -5.28
CA THR A 51 1.69 -24.43 -3.94
C THR A 51 2.69 -25.52 -3.54
N PRO A 52 3.15 -25.55 -2.27
CA PRO A 52 2.90 -24.59 -1.19
C PRO A 52 3.54 -23.22 -1.44
N ALA A 53 3.05 -22.17 -0.75
CA ALA A 53 3.60 -20.83 -0.89
C ALA A 53 5.01 -20.74 -0.28
N ASP A 54 5.90 -20.02 -0.95
CA ASP A 54 7.25 -19.79 -0.45
C ASP A 54 7.21 -18.57 0.48
N THR A 55 7.11 -18.86 1.76
CA THR A 55 7.00 -17.88 2.84
C THR A 55 8.37 -17.51 3.44
N GLY A 56 9.46 -18.07 2.90
CA GLY A 56 10.81 -17.86 3.38
C GLY A 56 10.99 -18.37 4.80
N ILE A 57 11.23 -17.44 5.74
CA ILE A 57 11.46 -17.76 7.16
C ILE A 57 10.17 -17.76 7.99
N TYR A 58 9.06 -17.31 7.42
CA TYR A 58 7.77 -17.18 8.13
C TYR A 58 6.88 -18.38 7.84
N THR A 59 5.90 -18.61 8.70
CA THR A 59 4.85 -19.62 8.46
C THR A 59 3.59 -18.98 7.88
N GLU A 60 2.78 -19.76 7.17
CA GLU A 60 1.48 -19.29 6.67
C GLU A 60 0.56 -18.80 7.81
N ASP A 61 0.58 -19.50 8.95
CA ASP A 61 -0.21 -19.15 10.14
C ASP A 61 0.20 -17.80 10.74
N GLU A 62 1.51 -17.51 10.81
CA GLU A 62 2.01 -16.21 11.28
C GLU A 62 1.50 -15.07 10.40
N ILE A 63 1.54 -15.25 9.07
CA ILE A 63 1.13 -14.24 8.10
C ILE A 63 -0.38 -14.00 8.18
N VAL A 64 -1.17 -15.08 8.30
CA VAL A 64 -2.62 -14.99 8.48
C VAL A 64 -2.99 -14.35 9.83
N SER A 65 -2.28 -14.69 10.90
CA SER A 65 -2.52 -14.10 12.23
C SER A 65 -2.22 -12.59 12.26
N ALA A 66 -1.15 -12.16 11.58
CA ALA A 66 -0.73 -10.76 11.50
C ALA A 66 -1.70 -9.86 10.73
N LEU A 67 -2.46 -10.44 9.80
CA LEU A 67 -3.58 -9.72 9.19
C LEU A 67 -4.63 -9.30 10.21
N ASN A 68 -4.60 -9.84 11.44
CA ASN A 68 -5.52 -9.58 12.55
C ASN A 68 -6.95 -9.39 12.03
N ILE A 69 -7.31 -10.25 11.09
CA ILE A 69 -8.69 -10.47 10.75
C ILE A 69 -9.12 -11.34 11.92
N GLU A 70 -9.67 -10.71 12.96
CA GLU A 70 -10.63 -11.43 13.78
C GLU A 70 -11.51 -12.15 12.76
N LYS A 71 -11.43 -13.50 12.73
CA LYS A 71 -12.48 -14.31 12.10
C LYS A 71 -13.75 -13.55 12.44
N ASN A 72 -14.50 -13.06 11.43
CA ASN A 72 -15.72 -12.24 11.54
C ASN A 72 -15.64 -10.73 11.21
N SER A 73 -14.49 -10.15 10.83
CA SER A 73 -14.49 -8.76 10.35
C SER A 73 -15.18 -8.64 8.99
N ASN A 74 -16.02 -7.61 8.82
CA ASN A 74 -16.78 -7.42 7.59
C ASN A 74 -15.83 -7.26 6.38
N LEU A 75 -15.87 -8.22 5.44
CA LEU A 75 -15.04 -8.20 4.22
C LEU A 75 -15.25 -6.91 3.39
N PHE A 76 -16.42 -6.28 3.51
CA PHE A 76 -16.73 -5.01 2.85
C PHE A 76 -16.05 -3.77 3.48
N ALA A 77 -15.60 -3.87 4.74
CA ALA A 77 -14.80 -2.84 5.41
C ALA A 77 -13.29 -3.18 5.39
N PHE A 78 -12.92 -4.29 4.74
CA PHE A 78 -11.54 -4.77 4.70
C PHE A 78 -10.73 -4.02 3.64
N SER A 79 -9.94 -3.03 4.07
CA SER A 79 -9.00 -2.34 3.19
C SER A 79 -7.78 -3.23 2.92
N THR A 80 -7.78 -3.88 1.75
CA THR A 80 -6.65 -4.68 1.26
C THR A 80 -5.35 -3.87 1.20
N ALA A 81 -5.42 -2.60 0.80
CA ALA A 81 -4.26 -1.72 0.68
C ALA A 81 -3.62 -1.41 2.03
N GLU A 82 -4.44 -1.12 3.06
CA GLU A 82 -3.91 -0.88 4.41
C GLU A 82 -3.31 -2.14 5.02
N LYS A 83 -3.97 -3.28 4.83
CA LYS A 83 -3.51 -4.57 5.34
C LYS A 83 -2.22 -5.00 4.67
N THR A 84 -2.10 -4.77 3.36
CA THR A 84 -0.84 -4.98 2.61
C THR A 84 0.28 -4.14 3.20
N LYS A 85 0.06 -2.83 3.45
CA LYS A 85 1.09 -1.97 4.06
C LYS A 85 1.49 -2.42 5.47
N LYS A 86 0.53 -2.82 6.30
CA LYS A 86 0.79 -3.32 7.65
C LYS A 86 1.59 -4.62 7.62
N LEU A 87 1.20 -5.56 6.77
CA LEU A 87 1.88 -6.84 6.60
C LEU A 87 3.31 -6.59 6.09
N GLN A 88 3.47 -5.75 5.08
CA GLN A 88 4.79 -5.36 4.56
C GLN A 88 5.68 -4.73 5.65
N ALA A 89 5.14 -3.93 6.56
CA ALA A 89 5.89 -3.34 7.67
C ALA A 89 6.25 -4.36 8.76
N GLN A 90 5.37 -5.33 9.03
CA GLN A 90 5.56 -6.35 10.07
C GLN A 90 6.50 -7.48 9.65
N PHE A 91 6.60 -7.76 8.34
CA PHE A 91 7.44 -8.82 7.78
C PHE A 91 8.53 -8.24 6.87
N PRO A 92 9.69 -7.82 7.42
CA PRO A 92 10.78 -7.24 6.64
C PRO A 92 11.37 -8.18 5.59
N TYR A 93 11.36 -9.49 5.85
CA TYR A 93 11.91 -10.52 4.96
C TYR A 93 10.93 -10.97 3.86
N LEU A 94 9.89 -10.18 3.57
CA LEU A 94 9.05 -10.34 2.39
C LEU A 94 9.31 -9.16 1.44
N ASP A 95 9.70 -9.45 0.20
CA ASP A 95 9.99 -8.41 -0.79
C ASP A 95 8.74 -7.79 -1.38
N LYS A 96 7.75 -8.65 -1.64
CA LYS A 96 6.47 -8.24 -2.21
C LYS A 96 5.36 -8.91 -1.43
N VAL A 97 4.37 -8.12 -1.05
CA VAL A 97 3.14 -8.59 -0.42
C VAL A 97 1.96 -7.97 -1.18
N GLU A 98 0.95 -8.78 -1.46
CA GLU A 98 -0.32 -8.32 -2.00
C GLU A 98 -1.45 -9.09 -1.33
N VAL A 99 -2.40 -8.35 -0.75
CA VAL A 99 -3.62 -8.94 -0.18
C VAL A 99 -4.76 -8.65 -1.13
N THR A 100 -5.45 -9.69 -1.60
CA THR A 100 -6.61 -9.57 -2.48
C THR A 100 -7.80 -10.30 -1.91
N VAL A 101 -9.00 -9.82 -2.21
CA VAL A 101 -10.25 -10.51 -1.86
C VAL A 101 -10.84 -11.09 -3.13
N GLN A 102 -11.13 -12.38 -3.11
CA GLN A 102 -11.81 -13.11 -4.16
C GLN A 102 -13.21 -13.50 -3.67
N MET A 103 -14.21 -13.31 -4.54
CA MET A 103 -15.60 -13.69 -4.26
C MET A 103 -15.74 -15.22 -4.22
N PRO A 104 -16.64 -15.79 -3.41
CA PRO A 104 -17.62 -15.12 -2.55
C PRO A 104 -17.09 -14.68 -1.16
N ALA A 105 -15.99 -15.27 -0.64
CA ALA A 105 -15.46 -14.95 0.69
C ALA A 105 -14.00 -15.41 0.92
N THR A 106 -13.13 -15.33 -0.09
CA THR A 106 -11.74 -15.80 0.01
C THR A 106 -10.77 -14.62 0.09
N VAL A 107 -9.84 -14.63 1.04
CA VAL A 107 -8.72 -13.68 1.10
C VAL A 107 -7.47 -14.40 0.62
N VAL A 108 -6.95 -13.95 -0.52
CA VAL A 108 -5.73 -14.48 -1.10
C VAL A 108 -4.58 -13.54 -0.76
N VAL A 109 -3.59 -14.07 -0.05
CA VAL A 109 -2.35 -13.37 0.30
C VAL A 109 -1.27 -13.89 -0.63
N ARG A 110 -0.79 -13.01 -1.50
CA ARG A 110 0.35 -13.31 -2.38
C ARG A 110 1.60 -12.68 -1.83
N LEU A 111 2.67 -13.44 -1.81
CA LEU A 111 3.94 -12.98 -1.27
C LEU A 111 5.14 -13.54 -2.01
N THR A 112 6.27 -12.87 -1.84
CA THR A 112 7.59 -13.30 -2.33
C THR A 112 8.58 -13.10 -1.21
N PRO A 113 9.37 -14.13 -0.85
CA PRO A 113 10.37 -14.01 0.19
C PRO A 113 11.52 -13.13 -0.29
N ALA A 114 12.11 -12.39 0.63
CA ALA A 114 13.28 -11.59 0.36
C ALA A 114 14.53 -12.47 0.33
N THR A 115 15.29 -12.38 -0.75
CA THR A 115 16.56 -13.10 -0.90
C THR A 115 17.72 -12.14 -0.71
N GLU A 116 18.61 -12.46 0.23
CA GLU A 116 19.80 -11.66 0.50
C GLU A 116 20.77 -11.73 -0.67
N ARG A 117 20.99 -10.59 -1.33
CA ARG A 117 21.79 -10.56 -2.57
C ARG A 117 22.83 -9.45 -2.60
N PHE A 118 22.48 -8.30 -2.04
CA PHE A 118 23.32 -7.10 -2.12
C PHE A 118 23.76 -6.66 -0.73
N THR A 119 24.94 -6.06 -0.66
CA THR A 119 25.42 -5.34 0.53
C THR A 119 25.78 -3.91 0.15
N CYS A 120 25.48 -2.95 1.01
CA CYS A 120 25.77 -1.53 0.77
C CYS A 120 26.35 -0.88 2.03
N MET A 121 27.38 -0.06 1.86
CA MET A 121 27.97 0.71 2.95
C MET A 121 27.15 1.98 3.18
N TYR A 122 26.92 2.33 4.45
CA TYR A 122 26.37 3.62 4.87
C TYR A 122 27.20 4.21 6.01
N SER A 123 26.86 5.41 6.46
CA SER A 123 27.60 6.13 7.51
C SER A 123 27.78 5.35 8.82
N GLY A 124 26.88 4.40 9.12
CA GLY A 124 26.91 3.61 10.35
C GLY A 124 27.39 2.16 10.20
N GLY A 125 27.89 1.76 9.02
CA GLY A 125 28.36 0.38 8.78
C GLY A 125 27.86 -0.16 7.44
N TRP A 126 27.32 -1.38 7.49
CA TRP A 126 26.88 -2.14 6.31
C TRP A 126 25.40 -2.50 6.43
N MET A 127 24.69 -2.53 5.31
CA MET A 127 23.33 -3.02 5.24
C MET A 127 23.23 -4.16 4.25
N VAL A 128 22.44 -5.17 4.60
CA VAL A 128 22.09 -6.28 3.72
C VAL A 128 20.76 -5.97 3.05
N LEU A 129 20.76 -6.11 1.74
CA LEU A 129 19.66 -5.74 0.86
C LEU A 129 19.16 -6.97 0.09
N SER A 130 17.85 -7.01 -0.11
CA SER A 130 17.21 -8.00 -0.96
C SER A 130 17.37 -7.69 -2.45
N ASP A 131 16.94 -8.63 -3.33
CA ASP A 131 16.88 -8.40 -4.78
C ASP A 131 16.01 -7.17 -5.14
N ALA A 132 14.94 -6.91 -4.37
CA ALA A 132 14.09 -5.72 -4.51
C ALA A 132 14.66 -4.44 -3.83
N LEU A 133 15.91 -4.48 -3.36
CA LEU A 133 16.60 -3.40 -2.61
C LEU A 133 15.90 -3.04 -1.30
N ARG A 134 15.32 -4.03 -0.63
CA ARG A 134 14.74 -3.90 0.70
C ARG A 134 15.80 -4.14 1.75
N ILE A 135 15.84 -3.31 2.79
CA ILE A 135 16.80 -3.45 3.89
C ILE A 135 16.36 -4.59 4.79
N LEU A 136 17.15 -5.66 4.89
CA LEU A 136 16.83 -6.86 5.66
C LEU A 136 17.46 -6.83 7.05
N ARG A 137 18.74 -6.45 7.12
CA ARG A 137 19.46 -6.25 8.38
C ARG A 137 20.61 -5.26 8.23
N LEU A 138 21.13 -4.84 9.37
CA LEU A 138 22.30 -3.97 9.49
C LEU A 138 23.44 -4.75 10.13
N GLU A 139 24.66 -4.52 9.66
CA GLU A 139 25.88 -5.16 10.13
C GLU A 139 26.98 -4.12 10.33
N VAL A 140 27.93 -4.44 11.21
CA VAL A 140 29.06 -3.56 11.53
C VAL A 140 30.22 -3.78 10.54
N SER A 141 30.39 -5.01 10.07
CA SER A 141 31.40 -5.42 9.09
C SER A 141 30.76 -5.78 7.75
N GLN A 142 31.58 -5.82 6.69
CA GLN A 142 31.11 -6.22 5.37
C GLN A 142 30.71 -7.71 5.39
N PRO A 143 29.46 -8.05 5.02
CA PRO A 143 29.03 -9.43 4.88
C PRO A 143 29.77 -10.12 3.72
N GLU A 144 30.22 -11.36 3.96
CA GLU A 144 30.89 -12.16 2.94
C GLU A 144 29.87 -12.78 1.96
N GLY A 145 30.30 -13.05 0.72
CA GLY A 145 29.48 -13.73 -0.29
C GLY A 145 28.36 -12.90 -0.94
N MET A 146 28.26 -11.60 -0.64
CA MET A 146 27.24 -10.70 -1.22
C MET A 146 27.80 -9.76 -2.29
N ILE A 147 26.92 -9.31 -3.20
CA ILE A 147 27.29 -8.35 -4.24
C ILE A 147 27.37 -6.94 -3.62
N LEU A 148 28.54 -6.31 -3.71
CA LEU A 148 28.74 -4.94 -3.24
C LEU A 148 28.02 -3.94 -4.14
N LEU A 149 27.00 -3.27 -3.59
CA LEU A 149 26.26 -2.19 -4.23
C LEU A 149 26.89 -0.85 -3.85
N ASN A 150 27.63 -0.24 -4.77
CA ASN A 150 28.13 1.11 -4.61
C ASN A 150 27.01 2.12 -4.95
N ALA A 151 26.44 2.76 -3.92
CA ALA A 151 25.38 3.74 -4.07
C ALA A 151 25.72 5.03 -3.29
N LYS A 152 25.40 6.18 -3.89
CA LYS A 152 25.51 7.46 -3.21
C LYS A 152 24.25 7.69 -2.37
N LEU A 153 24.34 7.40 -1.08
CA LEU A 153 23.28 7.67 -0.11
C LEU A 153 23.33 9.14 0.33
N PRO A 154 22.19 9.75 0.73
CA PRO A 154 22.18 11.06 1.39
C PRO A 154 22.97 11.03 2.70
N ASP A 155 23.60 12.15 3.08
CA ASP A 155 24.43 12.24 4.29
C ASP A 155 23.63 11.92 5.59
N ASN A 156 22.32 12.23 5.59
CA ASN A 156 21.41 12.00 6.72
C ASN A 156 20.61 10.70 6.57
N PHE A 157 21.06 9.75 5.77
CA PHE A 157 20.36 8.49 5.57
C PHE A 157 20.47 7.61 6.81
N SER A 158 19.32 7.32 7.43
CA SER A 158 19.21 6.38 8.55
C SER A 158 18.42 5.16 8.06
N PRO A 159 19.08 3.99 7.87
CA PRO A 159 18.39 2.81 7.35
C PRO A 159 17.43 2.24 8.38
N VAL A 160 16.21 1.92 7.94
CA VAL A 160 15.21 1.19 8.74
C VAL A 160 14.99 -0.18 8.13
N ILE A 161 14.99 -1.22 8.96
CA ILE A 161 14.70 -2.60 8.52
C ILE A 161 13.30 -2.64 7.89
N GLY A 162 13.18 -3.30 6.74
CA GLY A 162 11.96 -3.33 5.93
C GLY A 162 11.72 -2.07 5.08
N GLN A 163 12.59 -1.07 5.12
CA GLN A 163 12.50 0.05 4.18
C GLN A 163 13.03 -0.37 2.81
N GLN A 164 12.35 0.05 1.74
CA GLN A 164 12.83 -0.13 0.38
C GLN A 164 13.67 1.08 -0.06
N VAL A 165 14.85 0.82 -0.60
CA VAL A 165 15.73 1.86 -1.15
C VAL A 165 15.27 2.18 -2.57
N ILE A 166 14.63 3.35 -2.73
CA ILE A 166 14.15 3.80 -4.04
C ILE A 166 15.29 4.49 -4.79
N ARG A 167 15.56 4.00 -6.01
CA ARG A 167 16.48 4.68 -6.93
C ARG A 167 15.80 5.94 -7.46
N LYS A 168 16.43 7.10 -7.27
CA LYS A 168 16.04 8.29 -8.03
C LYS A 168 16.64 8.18 -9.44
N PRO A 169 15.83 8.23 -10.50
CA PRO A 169 16.39 8.36 -11.84
C PRO A 169 17.19 9.66 -11.90
N ILE A 170 18.39 9.60 -12.46
CA ILE A 170 19.11 10.82 -12.85
C ILE A 170 18.29 11.45 -13.98
N THR A 171 17.47 12.44 -13.63
CA THR A 171 16.90 13.34 -14.61
C THR A 171 18.12 13.99 -15.28
N ARG A 172 18.36 13.69 -16.57
CA ARG A 172 19.34 14.44 -17.35
C ARG A 172 18.90 15.90 -17.30
N CYS A 173 19.57 16.70 -16.47
CA CYS A 173 19.56 18.14 -16.56
C CYS A 173 20.28 18.48 -17.87
N TRP A 174 19.57 18.38 -19.00
CA TRP A 174 19.98 19.15 -20.15
C TRP A 174 19.83 20.62 -19.74
N PRO A 175 20.91 21.41 -19.73
CA PRO A 175 20.75 22.83 -19.54
C PRO A 175 19.88 23.33 -20.69
N THR A 176 18.71 23.88 -20.38
CA THR A 176 17.92 24.62 -21.36
C THR A 176 18.86 25.67 -21.95
N PRO A 177 19.11 25.70 -23.27
CA PRO A 177 19.93 26.75 -23.84
C PRO A 177 19.19 28.07 -23.56
N SER A 178 19.74 28.90 -22.69
CA SER A 178 19.26 30.26 -22.49
C SER A 178 19.36 30.96 -23.84
N ARG A 179 18.24 31.14 -24.53
CA ARG A 179 18.15 31.92 -25.76
C ARG A 179 18.54 33.35 -25.40
N GLN A 180 19.81 33.71 -25.59
CA GLN A 180 20.25 35.10 -25.53
C GLN A 180 19.46 35.88 -26.58
N PRO A 181 18.76 36.98 -26.21
CA PRO A 181 18.19 37.85 -27.22
C PRO A 181 19.33 38.47 -28.02
N SER A 182 19.32 38.21 -29.32
CA SER A 182 20.19 38.79 -30.33
C SER A 182 20.29 40.30 -30.14
N ARG A 183 21.51 40.80 -29.93
CA ARG A 183 21.85 42.23 -29.92
C ARG A 183 21.26 42.90 -31.17
N THR A 184 20.43 43.90 -30.92
CA THR A 184 19.86 44.83 -31.89
C THR A 184 20.97 45.48 -32.74
N ALA A 185 20.70 45.60 -34.04
CA ALA A 185 21.61 46.19 -35.04
C ALA A 185 22.03 47.63 -34.70
N PRO A 186 23.23 48.08 -35.13
CA PRO A 186 23.67 49.46 -34.90
C PRO A 186 22.93 50.43 -35.82
N THR A 187 22.31 51.46 -35.21
CA THR A 187 21.72 52.62 -35.88
C THR A 187 22.81 53.46 -36.55
N PRO A 188 22.70 53.84 -37.84
CA PRO A 188 23.70 54.69 -38.48
C PRO A 188 23.48 56.16 -38.07
N HIS A 189 24.44 56.74 -37.33
CA HIS A 189 24.47 58.17 -37.09
C HIS A 189 24.92 58.91 -38.36
N ARG A 190 23.96 59.58 -39.01
CA ARG A 190 24.20 60.59 -40.04
C ARG A 190 24.65 61.88 -39.34
N ASN A 191 25.90 62.30 -39.54
CA ASN A 191 26.33 63.63 -39.10
C ASN A 191 25.77 64.70 -40.08
N PRO A 192 25.20 65.80 -39.57
CA PRO A 192 24.74 66.91 -40.40
C PRO A 192 25.92 67.78 -40.89
N PRO A 193 25.78 68.48 -42.02
CA PRO A 193 26.86 69.27 -42.61
C PRO A 193 26.94 70.64 -41.94
N SER A 194 28.17 71.14 -41.77
CA SER A 194 28.41 72.52 -41.34
C SER A 194 29.56 73.14 -42.14
N PRO A 195 29.51 74.47 -42.41
CA PRO A 195 29.94 75.03 -43.68
C PRO A 195 31.08 76.06 -43.58
N ARG A 196 31.70 76.31 -44.75
CA ARG A 196 32.67 77.34 -45.17
C ARG A 196 34.14 77.08 -44.88
#